data_AF-A0A2H0RZY4-F1
#
_entry.id   AF-A0A2H0RZY4-F1
#
_cell.length_a   1.000
_cell.length_b   1.000
_cell.length_c   1.000
_cell.angle_alpha   90.00
_cell.angle_beta   90.00
_cell.angle_gamma   90.00
#
_symmetry.space_group_name_H-M   'P 1'
#
loop_
_entity.id
_entity.type
_entity.pdbx_description
1 polymer ?
#
loop_
_entity_poly.entity_id
_entity_poly.type
_entity_poly.pdbx_seq_one_letter_code
_entity_poly.pdbx_strand_id
1 'polypeptide(L)'
;MKGILRELHLEVIRRITKHRLSYMLLDGEHDIHFEFDTLPNFPTYLEIESPVEDKLWKWVRNLGFEREQAKPWSTKDVIEWYEKQQKKRKK
;
A
#
# COMPACT_ATOMS: atom_id res chain seq x y z
N MET A 1 -18.40 -3.73 15.25
CA MET A 1 -17.53 -4.75 14.63
C MET A 1 -16.59 -5.48 15.61
N LYS A 2 -16.03 -4.84 16.66
CA LYS A 2 -15.13 -5.54 17.61
C LYS A 2 -15.78 -6.68 18.42
N GLY A 3 -17.09 -6.61 18.69
CA GLY A 3 -17.82 -7.66 19.43
C GLY A 3 -17.89 -8.98 18.67
N ILE A 4 -18.40 -8.94 17.43
CA ILE A 4 -18.55 -10.11 16.55
C ILE A 4 -17.21 -10.83 16.34
N LEU A 5 -16.12 -10.09 16.08
CA LEU A 5 -14.81 -10.71 15.87
C LEU A 5 -14.27 -11.42 17.13
N ARG A 6 -14.56 -10.89 18.33
CA ARG A 6 -14.17 -11.55 19.59
C ARG A 6 -14.97 -12.81 19.86
N GLU A 7 -16.25 -12.84 19.50
CA GLU A 7 -17.09 -14.04 19.60
C GLU A 7 -16.59 -15.15 18.66
N LEU A 8 -15.96 -14.77 17.54
CA LEU A 8 -15.25 -15.69 16.65
C LEU A 8 -13.83 -16.01 17.12
N HIS A 9 -13.45 -15.63 18.34
CA HIS A 9 -12.11 -15.83 18.90
C HIS A 9 -10.97 -15.19 18.07
N LEU A 10 -11.26 -14.12 17.33
CA LEU A 10 -10.26 -13.36 16.59
C LEU A 10 -9.68 -12.25 17.46
N GLU A 11 -8.35 -12.20 17.52
CA GLU A 11 -7.60 -11.24 18.32
C GLU A 11 -6.88 -10.20 17.46
N VAL A 12 -6.63 -9.02 18.04
CA VAL A 12 -5.86 -7.97 17.38
C VAL A 12 -4.38 -8.30 17.49
N ILE A 13 -3.78 -8.76 16.38
CA ILE A 13 -2.35 -9.08 16.32
C ILE A 13 -1.45 -7.87 16.04
N ARG A 14 -1.99 -6.84 15.40
CA ARG A 14 -1.25 -5.62 15.05
C ARG A 14 -2.20 -4.44 14.90
N ARG A 15 -1.74 -3.25 15.28
CA ARG A 15 -2.41 -1.98 14.97
C ARG A 15 -1.49 -1.16 14.08
N ILE A 16 -2.06 -0.65 12.98
CA ILE A 16 -1.36 0.20 12.02
C ILE A 16 -2.15 1.50 11.95
N THR A 17 -1.44 2.62 12.09
CA THR A 17 -2.00 3.96 11.84
C THR A 17 -1.22 4.55 10.69
N LYS A 18 -1.94 5.02 9.66
CA LYS A 18 -1.36 5.67 8.49
C LYS A 18 -2.12 6.95 8.19
N HIS A 19 -1.41 7.93 7.64
CA HIS A 19 -1.99 9.08 6.99
C HIS A 19 -2.04 8.79 5.49
N ARG A 20 -3.18 9.03 4.84
CA ARG A 20 -3.42 8.71 3.44
C ARG A 20 -3.97 9.93 2.71
N LEU A 21 -3.37 10.26 1.58
CA LEU A 21 -3.92 11.21 0.62
C LEU A 21 -4.37 10.44 -0.61
N SER A 22 -5.66 10.52 -0.91
CA SER A 22 -6.33 9.71 -1.93
C SER A 22 -6.73 10.55 -3.13
N TYR A 23 -6.46 10.04 -4.32
CA TYR A 23 -6.98 10.55 -5.57
C TYR A 23 -7.65 9.41 -6.35
N MET A 24 -8.69 9.76 -7.08
CA MET A 24 -9.40 8.82 -7.96
C MET A 24 -9.51 9.46 -9.34
N LEU A 25 -9.10 8.71 -10.36
CA LEU A 25 -9.18 9.11 -11.75
C LEU A 25 -9.96 8.06 -12.53
N LEU A 26 -10.82 8.51 -13.44
CA LEU A 26 -11.50 7.62 -14.37
C LEU A 26 -10.61 7.37 -15.59
N ASP A 27 -10.34 6.10 -15.89
CA ASP A 27 -9.67 5.67 -17.12
C ASP A 27 -10.63 4.77 -17.90
N GLY A 28 -11.34 5.33 -18.89
CA GLY A 28 -12.45 4.65 -19.55
C GLY A 28 -13.63 4.42 -18.59
N GLU A 29 -13.98 3.16 -18.35
CA GLU A 29 -15.08 2.76 -17.43
C GLU A 29 -14.58 2.26 -16.06
N HIS A 30 -13.31 2.48 -15.71
CA HIS A 30 -12.74 1.98 -14.45
C HIS A 30 -12.11 3.10 -13.64
N ASP A 31 -12.39 3.09 -12.35
CA ASP A 31 -11.75 3.95 -11.37
C ASP A 31 -10.34 3.43 -11.08
N ILE A 32 -9.39 4.36 -11.10
CA ILE A 32 -7.99 4.12 -10.74
C ILE A 32 -7.72 4.95 -9.50
N HIS A 33 -7.32 4.27 -8.43
CA HIS A 33 -7.00 4.90 -7.15
C HIS A 33 -5.50 5.13 -7.05
N PHE A 34 -5.13 6.31 -6.55
CA PHE A 34 -3.77 6.69 -6.23
C PHE A 34 -3.73 7.09 -4.76
N GLU A 35 -2.94 6.36 -3.98
CA GLU A 35 -2.90 6.49 -2.54
C GLU A 35 -1.49 6.81 -2.09
N PHE A 36 -1.29 8.01 -1.55
CA PHE A 36 -0.03 8.39 -0.92
C PHE A 36 -0.11 8.07 0.57
N ASP A 37 0.51 6.96 0.95
CA ASP A 37 0.50 6.44 2.32
C ASP A 37 1.75 6.85 3.09
N THR A 38 1.54 7.48 4.24
CA THR A 38 2.58 7.82 5.22
C THR A 38 2.37 7.03 6.50
N LEU A 39 3.32 6.15 6.81
CA LEU A 39 3.41 5.41 8.07
C LEU A 39 4.48 6.03 8.98
N PRO A 40 4.30 6.02 10.31
CA PRO A 40 5.33 6.52 11.23
C PRO A 40 6.67 5.80 11.04
N ASN A 41 7.76 6.55 10.82
CA ASN A 41 9.13 6.05 10.57
C ASN A 41 9.39 5.42 9.19
N PHE A 42 8.47 5.56 8.24
CA PHE A 42 8.64 5.09 6.87
C PHE A 42 8.55 6.27 5.89
N PRO A 43 9.28 6.24 4.76
CA PRO A 43 9.01 7.16 3.67
C PRO A 43 7.57 7.01 3.17
N THR A 44 6.97 8.12 2.72
CA THR A 44 5.71 8.06 1.98
C THR A 44 5.90 7.25 0.71
N TYR A 45 4.94 6.39 0.39
CA TYR A 45 4.92 5.60 -0.84
C TYR A 45 3.58 5.76 -1.57
N LEU A 46 3.60 5.53 -2.88
CA LEU A 46 2.43 5.53 -3.73
C LEU A 46 1.93 4.09 -3.92
N GLU A 47 0.66 3.87 -3.63
CA GLU A 47 -0.09 2.69 -4.03
C GLU A 47 -1.01 3.08 -5.19
N ILE A 48 -1.06 2.24 -6.23
CA ILE A 48 -1.97 2.39 -7.36
C ILE A 48 -2.86 1.16 -7.35
N GLU A 49 -4.18 1.37 -7.30
CA GLU A 49 -5.15 0.26 -7.32
C GLU A 49 -6.05 0.40 -8.55
N SER A 50 -6.25 -0.73 -9.24
CA SER A 50 -7.12 -0.83 -10.40
C SER A 50 -7.73 -2.24 -10.44
N PRO A 51 -9.02 -2.37 -10.76
CA PRO A 51 -9.63 -3.68 -10.98
C PRO A 51 -9.13 -4.35 -12.28
N VAL A 52 -8.41 -3.61 -13.13
CA VAL A 52 -7.85 -4.09 -14.39
C VAL A 52 -6.34 -3.92 -14.41
N GLU A 53 -5.64 -5.05 -14.55
CA GLU A 53 -4.18 -5.12 -14.50
C GLU A 53 -3.51 -4.27 -15.59
N ASP A 54 -4.02 -4.30 -16.82
CA ASP A 54 -3.43 -3.51 -17.91
C ASP A 54 -3.47 -2.00 -17.65
N LYS A 55 -4.53 -1.52 -16.97
CA LYS A 55 -4.65 -0.12 -16.57
C LYS A 55 -3.68 0.22 -15.45
N LEU A 56 -3.48 -0.70 -14.49
CA LEU A 56 -2.45 -0.53 -13.46
C LEU A 56 -1.08 -0.30 -14.11
N TRP A 57 -0.67 -1.18 -15.04
CA TRP A 57 0.64 -1.06 -15.69
C TRP A 57 0.75 0.13 -16.64
N LYS A 58 -0.34 0.54 -17.28
CA LYS A 58 -0.41 1.81 -18.02
C LYS A 58 -0.07 2.98 -17.10
N TRP A 59 -0.66 3.06 -15.91
CA TRP A 59 -0.43 4.16 -14.98
C TRP A 59 0.96 4.13 -14.34
N VAL A 60 1.49 2.95 -14.02
CA VAL A 60 2.90 2.79 -13.59
C VAL A 60 3.85 3.42 -14.62
N ARG A 61 3.67 3.09 -15.92
CA ARG A 61 4.47 3.66 -17.01
C ARG A 61 4.26 5.16 -17.20
N ASN A 62 3.02 5.64 -17.12
CA ASN A 62 2.70 7.07 -17.25
C ASN A 62 3.39 7.93 -16.19
N LEU A 63 3.63 7.37 -15.00
CA LEU A 63 4.36 8.02 -13.92
C LEU A 63 5.88 7.91 -14.06
N GLY A 64 6.38 7.30 -15.14
CA GLY A 64 7.81 7.16 -15.43
C GLY A 64 8.48 6.03 -14.66
N PHE A 65 7.73 5.05 -14.15
CA PHE A 65 8.28 3.88 -13.49
C PHE A 65 8.24 2.64 -14.40
N GLU A 66 9.24 1.79 -14.23
CA GLU A 66 9.27 0.45 -14.81
C GLU A 66 8.51 -0.55 -13.94
N ARG A 67 8.01 -1.62 -14.56
CA ARG A 67 7.23 -2.68 -13.89
C ARG A 67 7.99 -3.27 -12.71
N GLU A 68 9.30 -3.41 -12.81
CA GLU A 68 10.18 -4.02 -11.81
C GLU A 68 10.36 -3.14 -10.57
N GLN A 69 10.12 -1.83 -10.70
CA GLN A 69 10.17 -0.86 -9.60
C GLN A 69 8.87 -0.87 -8.79
N ALA A 70 7.75 -1.19 -9.41
CA ALA A 70 6.49 -1.43 -8.72
C ALA A 70 6.51 -2.81 -8.04
N LYS A 71 6.21 -2.85 -6.75
CA LYS A 71 6.16 -4.09 -5.97
C LYS A 71 4.70 -4.41 -5.64
N PRO A 72 4.21 -5.65 -5.88
CA PRO A 72 2.89 -6.08 -5.47
C PRO A 72 2.87 -6.35 -3.96
N TRP A 73 3.12 -5.31 -3.16
CA TRP A 73 3.32 -5.37 -1.73
C TRP A 73 2.06 -4.93 -1.00
N SER A 74 1.67 -5.73 0.00
CA SER A 74 0.74 -5.27 1.02
C SER A 74 1.41 -4.27 1.96
N THR A 75 0.63 -3.54 2.75
CA THR A 75 1.16 -2.71 3.84
C THR A 75 2.07 -3.50 4.80
N LYS A 76 1.80 -4.79 5.02
CA LYS A 76 2.65 -5.65 5.84
C LYS A 76 4.04 -5.81 5.23
N ASP A 77 4.11 -6.09 3.92
CA ASP A 77 5.37 -6.27 3.20
C ASP A 77 6.22 -4.99 3.20
N VAL A 78 5.57 -3.83 3.01
CA VAL A 78 6.23 -2.52 3.11
C VAL A 78 6.88 -2.34 4.49
N ILE A 79 6.12 -2.61 5.55
CA ILE A 79 6.62 -2.45 6.91
C ILE A 79 7.79 -3.41 7.18
N GLU A 80 7.64 -4.68 6.86
CA GLU A 80 8.68 -5.69 7.07
C GLU A 80 9.97 -5.36 6.32
N TRP A 81 9.85 -4.88 5.08
CA TRP A 81 10.99 -4.47 4.26
C TRP A 81 11.77 -3.35 4.95
N TYR A 82 11.11 -2.26 5.31
CA TYR A 82 11.78 -1.10 5.89
C TYR A 82 12.28 -1.36 7.31
N GLU A 83 11.56 -2.12 8.14
CA GLU A 83 12.06 -2.55 9.45
C GLU A 83 13.37 -3.34 9.32
N LYS A 84 13.49 -4.22 8.31
CA LYS A 84 14.72 -4.96 8.01
C LYS A 84 15.86 -4.01 7.61
N GLN A 85 15.59 -2.98 6.80
CA GLN A 85 16.61 -2.02 6.40
C GLN A 85 17.10 -1.17 7.58
N GLN A 86 16.20 -0.74 8.47
CA GLN A 86 16.57 0.04 9.65
C GLN A 86 17.46 -0.77 10.61
N LYS A 87 17.20 -2.08 10.79
CA LYS A 87 18.05 -2.96 11.61
C LYS A 87 19.46 -3.11 11.05
N LYS A 88 19.61 -3.13 9.72
CA LYS A 88 20.94 -3.18 9.07
C LYS A 88 21.75 -1.91 9.30
N ARG A 89 21.11 -0.73 9.28
CA ARG A 89 21.79 0.56 9.47
C ARG A 89 22.25 0.82 10.91
N LYS A 90 21.75 0.05 11.88
CA LYS A 90 22.10 0.15 13.31
C LYS A 90 23.19 -0.85 13.75
N LYS A 91 23.64 -1.72 12.86
CA LYS A 91 24.78 -2.62 13.06
C LYS A 91 26.01 -2.04 12.37
#